data_AF-A0A3B8Q4I6-F1
#
_entry.id   AF-A0A3B8Q4I6-F1
#
_cell.length_a   1.000
_cell.length_b   1.000
_cell.length_c   1.000
_cell.angle_alpha   90.00
_cell.angle_beta   90.00
_cell.angle_gamma   90.00
#
_symmetry.space_group_name_H-M   'P 1'
#
loop_
_entity.id
_entity.type
_entity.pdbx_description
1 polymer ?
#
loop_
_entity_poly.entity_id
_entity_poly.type
_entity_poly.pdbx_seq_one_letter_code
_entity_poly.pdbx_strand_id
1 'polypeptide(L)'
;MEITLQIPEKFGFLLPKREAISREFLEAYAADAYRNERLSRHQVGQLLGLDRWQTEDFLARRQAQRPFGAEDMDLERASLRRA
;
A
#
# COMPACT_ATOMS: atom_id res chain seq x y z
N MET A 1 -16.21 8.29 -8.95
CA MET A 1 -15.86 7.31 -10.00
C MET A 1 -16.52 6.00 -9.64
N GLU A 2 -17.13 5.32 -10.61
CA GLU A 2 -17.75 4.01 -10.42
C GLU A 2 -16.98 2.96 -11.24
N ILE A 3 -16.65 1.83 -10.63
CA ILE A 3 -15.93 0.71 -11.26
C ILE A 3 -16.74 -0.56 -11.05
N THR A 4 -17.05 -1.27 -12.13
CA THR A 4 -17.75 -2.56 -12.11
C THR A 4 -16.76 -3.67 -12.44
N LEU A 5 -16.66 -4.68 -11.57
CA LEU A 5 -15.79 -5.84 -11.75
C LEU A 5 -16.64 -7.09 -11.94
N GLN A 6 -16.26 -7.93 -12.91
CA GLN A 6 -16.85 -9.26 -13.09
C GLN A 6 -15.86 -10.29 -12.55
N ILE A 7 -16.28 -11.03 -11.52
CA ILE A 7 -15.47 -12.07 -10.90
C ILE A 7 -16.10 -13.41 -11.28
N PRO A 8 -15.32 -14.39 -11.80
CA PRO A 8 -15.85 -15.70 -12.11
C PRO A 8 -16.50 -16.33 -10.88
N GLU A 9 -17.71 -16.87 -11.02
CA GLU A 9 -18.53 -17.35 -9.90
C GLU A 9 -17.82 -18.38 -9.04
N LYS A 10 -16.97 -19.22 -9.65
CA LYS A 10 -16.12 -20.19 -8.95
C LYS A 10 -15.16 -19.57 -7.92
N PHE A 11 -14.92 -18.27 -7.94
CA PHE A 11 -14.09 -17.55 -6.97
C PHE A 11 -14.91 -16.65 -6.04
N GLY A 12 -16.24 -16.58 -6.20
CA GLY A 12 -17.10 -15.72 -5.37
C GLY A 12 -17.01 -16.03 -3.88
N PHE A 13 -16.70 -17.28 -3.52
CA PHE A 13 -16.52 -17.70 -2.13
C PHE A 13 -15.28 -17.10 -1.43
N LEU A 14 -14.31 -16.57 -2.20
CA LEU A 14 -13.12 -15.90 -1.67
C LEU A 14 -13.38 -14.43 -1.35
N LEU A 15 -14.52 -13.89 -1.78
CA LEU A 15 -14.81 -12.49 -1.56
C LEU A 15 -15.19 -12.24 -0.11
N PRO A 16 -14.70 -11.15 0.49
CA PRO A 16 -15.18 -10.73 1.79
C PRO A 16 -16.66 -10.35 1.68
N LYS A 17 -17.28 -10.08 2.83
CA LYS A 17 -18.66 -9.59 2.86
C LYS A 17 -18.82 -8.38 1.97
N ARG A 18 -19.98 -8.24 1.33
CA ARG A 18 -20.24 -7.22 0.30
C ARG A 18 -19.92 -5.80 0.80
N GLU A 19 -20.17 -5.54 2.08
CA GLU A 19 -19.92 -4.26 2.74
C GLU A 19 -18.43 -3.96 2.93
N ALA A 20 -17.59 -5.00 3.03
CA ALA A 20 -16.15 -4.89 3.22
C ALA A 20 -15.35 -4.92 1.90
N ILE A 21 -15.91 -5.51 0.82
CA ILE A 21 -15.26 -5.63 -0.50
C ILE A 21 -14.66 -4.29 -0.95
N SER A 22 -15.46 -3.23 -1.02
CA SER A 22 -14.97 -1.95 -1.54
C SER A 22 -13.78 -1.41 -0.74
N ARG A 23 -13.83 -1.56 0.59
CA ARG A 23 -12.76 -1.12 1.49
C ARG A 23 -11.50 -1.95 1.30
N GLU A 24 -11.63 -3.28 1.28
CA GLU A 24 -10.49 -4.19 1.12
C GLU A 24 -9.77 -4.01 -0.23
N PHE A 25 -10.53 -3.83 -1.31
CA PHE A 25 -9.94 -3.56 -2.63
C PHE A 25 -9.19 -2.23 -2.66
N LEU A 26 -9.74 -1.17 -2.06
CA LEU A 26 -9.05 0.12 -1.97
C LEU A 26 -7.77 0.02 -1.14
N GLU A 27 -7.81 -0.68 -0.01
CA GLU A 27 -6.62 -0.92 0.81
C GLU A 27 -5.56 -1.74 0.07
N ALA A 28 -5.95 -2.80 -0.62
CA ALA A 28 -5.04 -3.62 -1.41
C ALA A 28 -4.37 -2.80 -2.52
N TYR A 29 -5.16 -2.00 -3.24
CA TYR A 29 -4.65 -1.08 -4.25
C TYR A 29 -3.71 -0.03 -3.65
N ALA A 30 -4.07 0.58 -2.53
CA ALA A 30 -3.25 1.61 -1.89
C ALA A 30 -1.88 1.06 -1.45
N ALA A 31 -1.87 -0.14 -0.85
CA ALA A 31 -0.65 -0.81 -0.43
C ALA A 31 0.25 -1.18 -1.62
N ASP A 32 -0.32 -1.74 -2.69
CA ASP A 32 0.42 -2.09 -3.90
C ASP A 32 0.97 -0.85 -4.62
N ALA A 33 0.14 0.17 -4.80
CA ALA A 33 0.55 1.40 -5.48
C ALA A 33 1.61 2.15 -4.67
N TYR A 34 1.57 2.11 -3.34
CA TYR A 34 2.64 2.65 -2.49
C TYR A 34 3.94 1.85 -2.65
N ARG A 35 3.87 0.51 -2.60
CA ARG A 35 5.05 -0.37 -2.74
C ARG A 35 5.76 -0.16 -4.08
N ASN A 36 5.00 0.13 -5.13
CA ASN A 36 5.51 0.40 -6.47
C ASN A 36 5.76 1.91 -6.72
N GLU A 37 5.82 2.73 -5.68
CA GLU A 37 6.12 4.17 -5.73
C GLU A 37 5.16 5.01 -6.60
N ARG A 38 3.98 4.46 -6.94
CA ARG A 38 2.93 5.15 -7.71
C ARG A 38 2.09 6.09 -6.85
N LEU A 39 2.00 5.81 -5.56
CA LEU A 39 1.38 6.69 -4.56
C LEU A 39 2.41 7.05 -3.49
N SER A 40 2.46 8.32 -3.14
CA SER A 40 3.13 8.77 -1.92
C SER A 40 2.31 8.38 -0.69
N ARG A 41 2.95 8.34 0.48
CA ARG A 41 2.26 8.13 1.76
C ARG A 41 1.11 9.11 1.98
N HIS A 42 1.29 10.39 1.62
CA HIS A 42 0.24 11.38 1.80
C HIS A 42 -1.01 11.04 0.96
N GLN A 43 -0.79 10.61 -0.29
CA GLN A 43 -1.89 10.19 -1.18
C GLN A 43 -2.57 8.91 -0.68
N VAL A 44 -1.84 7.97 -0.06
CA VAL A 44 -2.45 6.81 0.62
C VAL A 44 -3.38 7.26 1.74
N GLY A 45 -2.93 8.19 2.59
CA GLY A 45 -3.76 8.73 3.67
C GLY A 45 -5.02 9.42 3.15
N GLN A 46 -4.90 10.23 2.10
CA GLN A 46 -6.06 10.85 1.43
C GLN A 46 -7.03 9.82 0.85
N LEU A 47 -6.50 8.78 0.18
CA LEU A 47 -7.31 7.73 -0.45
C LEU A 47 -8.11 6.92 0.56
N LEU A 48 -7.53 6.63 1.72
CA LEU A 48 -8.13 5.78 2.75
C LEU A 48 -8.82 6.58 3.88
N GLY A 49 -8.75 7.91 3.85
CA GLY A 49 -9.28 8.78 4.90
C GLY A 49 -8.53 8.62 6.23
N LEU A 50 -7.23 8.38 6.18
CA LEU A 50 -6.37 8.14 7.34
C LEU A 50 -5.50 9.38 7.62
N ASP A 51 -5.22 9.62 8.90
CA ASP A 51 -4.20 10.58 9.30
C ASP A 51 -2.78 10.02 9.02
N ARG A 52 -1.76 10.85 9.27
CA ARG A 52 -0.35 10.50 9.02
C ARG A 52 0.08 9.23 9.75
N TRP A 53 -0.28 9.07 11.03
CA TRP A 53 0.17 7.95 11.86
C TRP A 53 -0.62 6.68 11.56
N GLN A 54 -1.93 6.82 11.34
CA GLN A 54 -2.77 5.73 10.86
C GLN A 54 -2.30 5.19 9.51
N THR A 55 -1.84 6.07 8.63
CA THR A 55 -1.27 5.68 7.34
C THR A 55 0.02 4.89 7.50
N GLU A 56 0.91 5.31 8.41
CA GLU A 56 2.14 4.56 8.72
C GLU A 56 1.84 3.16 9.26
N ASP A 57 0.95 3.06 10.23
CA ASP A 57 0.53 1.78 10.81
C ASP A 57 -0.12 0.88 9.75
N PHE A 58 -0.97 1.44 8.88
CA PHE A 58 -1.54 0.71 7.75
C PHE A 58 -0.47 0.14 6.81
N LEU A 59 0.49 0.98 6.38
CA LEU A 59 1.55 0.58 5.45
C LEU A 59 2.48 -0.48 6.06
N ALA A 60 2.78 -0.37 7.36
CA ALA A 60 3.57 -1.36 8.09
C ALA A 60 2.83 -2.71 8.17
N ARG A 61 1.56 -2.71 8.55
CA ARG A 61 0.73 -3.94 8.64
C ARG A 61 0.57 -4.65 7.30
N ARG A 62 0.51 -3.89 6.20
CA ARG A 62 0.42 -4.42 4.83
C ARG A 62 1.77 -4.81 4.23
N GLN A 63 2.87 -4.66 4.98
CA GLN A 63 4.24 -4.88 4.49
C GLN A 63 4.47 -4.16 3.15
N ALA A 64 3.98 -2.92 3.07
CA ALA A 64 4.03 -2.10 1.86
C ALA A 64 5.29 -1.23 1.81
N GLN A 65 5.98 -1.05 2.95
CA GLN A 65 7.26 -0.36 3.00
C GLN A 65 8.33 -1.21 2.32
N ARG A 66 9.09 -0.60 1.40
CA ARG A 66 10.28 -1.25 0.81
C ARG A 66 11.23 -1.63 1.96
N PRO A 67 11.63 -2.91 2.09
CA PRO A 67 12.58 -3.31 3.12
C PRO A 67 13.89 -2.54 2.93
N PHE A 68 14.41 -1.97 4.01
CA PHE A 68 15.76 -1.42 4.02
C PHE A 68 16.76 -2.57 3.84
N GLY A 69 17.48 -2.57 2.72
CA GLY A 69 18.38 -3.64 2.30
C GLY A 69 19.85 -3.26 2.35
N ALA A 70 20.71 -4.23 2.07
CA ALA A 70 22.16 -4.01 2.00
C ALA A 70 22.54 -2.91 0.99
N GLU A 71 21.81 -2.81 -0.13
CA GLU A 71 22.00 -1.77 -1.14
C GLU A 71 21.75 -0.36 -0.57
N ASP A 72 20.72 -0.21 0.28
CA ASP A 72 20.42 1.06 0.93
C ASP A 72 21.54 1.45 1.90
N MET A 73 22.05 0.48 2.64
CA MET A 73 23.16 0.67 3.56
C MET A 73 24.45 1.09 2.83
N ASP A 74 24.73 0.51 1.66
CA ASP A 74 25.90 0.88 0.85
C ASP A 74 25.76 2.30 0.26
N LEU A 75 24.56 2.68 -0.19
CA LEU A 75 24.26 4.05 -0.62
C LEU A 75 24.46 5.05 0.53
N GLU A 76 23.98 4.70 1.73
CA GLU A 76 24.11 5.54 2.92
C GLU A 76 25.60 5.72 3.31
N ARG A 77 26.38 4.63 3.34
CA ARG A 77 27.84 4.68 3.59
C ARG A 77 28.58 5.51 2.55
N ALA A 78 28.19 5.42 1.28
CA ALA A 78 28.78 6.23 0.22
C ALA A 78 28.45 7.72 0.38
N SER A 79 27.24 8.07 0.84
CA SER A 79 26.84 9.45 1.10
C SER A 79 27.66 10.08 2.24
N LEU A 80 27.90 9.35 3.33
CA LEU A 80 28.69 9.82 4.47
C LEU A 80 30.18 10.04 4.16
N ARG A 81 30.73 9.32 3.18
CA ARG A 81 32.12 9.51 2.73
C ARG A 81 32.31 10.76 1.85
N ARG A 82 31.22 11.32 1.34
CA ARG A 82 31.22 12.52 0.48
C ARG A 82 30.91 13.81 1.25
N ALA A 83 30.57 13.70 2.53
CA ALA A 83 30.37 14.81 3.46
C ALA A 83 31.66 15.12 4.22
#